data_AF-A0AAV6UNM3-F1
#
_entry.id   AF-A0AAV6UNM3-F1
#
_cell.length_a   1.000
_cell.length_b   1.000
_cell.length_c   1.000
_cell.angle_alpha   90.00
_cell.angle_beta   90.00
_cell.angle_gamma   90.00
#
_symmetry.space_group_name_H-M   'P 1'
#
loop_
_entity.id
_entity.type
_entity.pdbx_description
1 polymer ?
#
loop_
_entity_poly.entity_id
_entity_poly.type
_entity_poly.pdbx_seq_one_letter_code
_entity_poly.pdbx_strand_id
1 'polypeptide(L)'
;MSQIYLQEFSSLKTKEEDSKDVDLVGSLSAETLHLSEMIYQCEWDKFEILRLQFIEFERVVHEVLSSLNTMQHNLGEINSKIPQKSLPEILKCNFLIEELHKLLNNNALINTLKNLGKDICDGPISENMKNKIIKKEELIDSTLVDIRSLMSDTDENIKKFLQLWKEYENASSNVQLFVSEQNRLVSIFSGNVSNDEYLNYSVTVFEELSQNIRNKKDMMEVVNVTSSKLKENISKDCHIIINENLNSLTLQLSELEKSVDHLLAEHTSLKADLSDYYQSHHALTEWISNKHVEVCSLQPFKLRVLELLEVMTEESNTYENRLPSLLAKYDA
;
A
#
# COMPACT_ATOMS: atom_id res chain seq x y z
N MET A 1 74.10 -5.71 -13.38
CA MET A 1 74.48 -6.27 -14.69
C MET A 1 74.53 -5.15 -15.73
N SER A 2 75.62 -4.39 -15.79
CA SER A 2 75.84 -3.29 -16.75
C SER A 2 77.14 -3.43 -17.55
N GLN A 3 77.78 -4.60 -17.53
CA GLN A 3 79.11 -4.79 -18.15
C GLN A 3 79.07 -5.39 -19.56
N ILE A 4 77.90 -5.86 -20.04
CA ILE A 4 77.82 -6.58 -21.33
C ILE A 4 77.75 -5.61 -22.53
N TYR A 5 77.11 -4.44 -22.40
CA TYR A 5 77.00 -3.48 -23.52
C TYR A 5 78.17 -2.49 -23.65
N LEU A 6 78.98 -2.31 -22.58
CA LEU A 6 80.21 -1.50 -22.65
C LEU A 6 81.39 -2.25 -23.28
N GLN A 7 81.31 -3.58 -23.40
CA GLN A 7 82.39 -4.37 -24.01
C GLN A 7 82.40 -4.29 -25.55
N GLU A 8 81.27 -4.04 -26.21
CA GLU A 8 81.23 -3.93 -27.69
C GLU A 8 81.88 -2.65 -28.24
N PHE A 9 82.10 -1.62 -27.40
CA PHE A 9 82.87 -0.43 -27.80
C PHE A 9 84.38 -0.54 -27.51
N SER A 10 84.79 -1.54 -26.73
CA SER A 10 86.19 -1.70 -26.28
C SER A 10 87.02 -2.69 -27.12
N SER A 11 86.41 -3.44 -28.04
CA SER A 11 87.10 -4.43 -28.89
C SER A 11 87.62 -3.88 -30.23
N LEU A 12 87.45 -2.59 -30.51
CA LEU A 12 87.87 -1.92 -31.75
C LEU A 12 89.18 -1.12 -31.63
N LYS A 13 90.17 -1.66 -30.92
CA LYS A 13 91.57 -1.21 -31.03
C LYS A 13 92.51 -2.41 -30.98
N THR A 14 92.87 -2.90 -32.16
CA THR A 14 94.27 -3.01 -32.64
C THR A 14 94.27 -3.82 -33.93
N LYS A 15 94.54 -3.15 -35.05
CA LYS A 15 95.46 -3.58 -36.11
C LYS A 15 95.52 -2.42 -37.11
N GLU A 16 96.47 -1.53 -36.90
CA GLU A 16 97.03 -0.72 -37.98
C GLU A 16 97.76 -1.69 -38.92
N GLU A 17 97.36 -1.74 -40.18
CA GLU A 17 98.27 -1.73 -41.32
C GLU A 17 97.47 -1.57 -42.63
N ASP A 18 97.84 -0.51 -43.37
CA ASP A 18 97.63 -0.26 -44.79
C ASP A 18 96.22 -0.34 -45.41
N SER A 19 95.56 0.82 -45.53
CA SER A 19 95.00 1.28 -46.82
C SER A 19 94.42 2.70 -46.71
N LYS A 20 94.71 3.53 -47.73
CA LYS A 20 93.98 4.77 -48.01
C LYS A 20 92.50 4.45 -48.21
N ASP A 21 91.62 5.08 -47.43
CA ASP A 21 90.40 5.77 -47.87
C ASP A 21 89.44 6.00 -46.69
N VAL A 22 89.04 7.27 -46.55
CA VAL A 22 87.93 7.80 -45.75
C VAL A 22 88.04 7.75 -44.21
N ASP A 23 88.62 8.82 -43.65
CA ASP A 23 88.31 9.30 -42.29
C ASP A 23 86.82 9.68 -42.21
N LEU A 24 85.96 8.74 -41.82
CA LEU A 24 84.56 8.97 -41.45
C LEU A 24 84.23 8.22 -40.15
N VAL A 25 85.01 8.44 -39.10
CA VAL A 25 84.53 8.19 -37.72
C VAL A 25 84.92 9.38 -36.87
N GLY A 26 84.07 10.41 -36.90
CA GLY A 26 84.20 11.57 -36.03
C GLY A 26 84.26 11.12 -34.57
N SER A 27 85.33 11.51 -33.87
CA SER A 27 85.40 11.38 -32.43
C SER A 27 84.31 12.26 -31.81
N LEU A 28 83.33 11.63 -31.14
CA LEU A 28 82.32 12.36 -30.38
C LEU A 28 83.01 13.20 -29.32
N SER A 29 82.77 14.51 -29.32
CA SER A 29 83.30 15.39 -28.27
C SER A 29 82.72 15.01 -26.91
N ALA A 30 83.45 15.31 -25.83
CA ALA A 30 82.96 15.09 -24.46
C ALA A 30 81.60 15.76 -24.21
N GLU A 31 81.34 16.92 -24.84
CA GLU A 31 80.06 17.61 -24.81
C GLU A 31 78.93 16.83 -25.51
N THR A 32 79.22 16.14 -26.62
CA THR A 32 78.20 15.33 -27.31
C THR A 32 77.86 14.08 -26.50
N LEU A 33 78.87 13.47 -25.88
CA LEU A 33 78.69 12.31 -25.01
C LEU A 33 77.87 12.67 -23.76
N HIS A 34 78.18 13.81 -23.14
CA HIS A 34 77.43 14.35 -22.02
C HIS A 34 75.97 14.67 -22.37
N LEU A 35 75.73 15.28 -23.54
CA LEU A 35 74.37 15.57 -24.00
C LEU A 35 73.57 14.29 -24.26
N SER A 36 74.19 13.27 -24.86
CA SER A 36 73.55 11.96 -25.07
C SER A 36 73.21 11.25 -23.76
N GLU A 37 74.07 11.31 -22.74
CA GLU A 37 73.78 10.80 -21.39
C GLU A 37 72.61 11.54 -20.74
N MET A 38 72.58 12.88 -20.84
CA MET A 38 71.47 13.68 -20.33
C MET A 38 70.14 13.37 -21.03
N ILE A 39 70.15 13.23 -22.36
CA ILE A 39 68.95 12.85 -23.14
C ILE A 39 68.48 11.46 -22.73
N TYR A 40 69.40 10.50 -22.61
CA TYR A 40 69.08 9.14 -22.18
C TYR A 40 68.46 9.11 -20.78
N GLN A 41 69.04 9.85 -19.82
CA GLN A 41 68.50 9.95 -18.47
C GLN A 41 67.10 10.57 -18.46
N CYS A 42 66.88 11.66 -19.22
CA CYS A 42 65.57 12.29 -19.37
C CYS A 42 64.51 11.33 -19.96
N GLU A 43 64.86 10.53 -20.96
CA GLU A 43 63.95 9.54 -21.54
C GLU A 43 63.69 8.37 -20.59
N TRP A 44 64.70 7.94 -19.83
CA TRP A 44 64.55 6.92 -18.81
C TRP A 44 63.64 7.36 -17.66
N ASP A 45 63.78 8.60 -17.18
CA ASP A 45 62.92 9.16 -16.12
C ASP A 45 61.46 9.23 -16.59
N LYS A 46 61.20 9.62 -17.85
CA LYS A 46 59.85 9.57 -18.44
C LYS A 46 59.28 8.15 -18.48
N PHE A 47 60.11 7.17 -18.87
CA PHE A 47 59.69 5.77 -18.89
C PHE A 47 59.34 5.25 -17.49
N GLU A 48 60.14 5.57 -16.48
CA GLU A 48 59.88 5.14 -15.10
C GLU A 48 58.59 5.77 -14.55
N ILE A 49 58.31 7.04 -14.86
CA ILE A 49 57.04 7.70 -14.51
C ILE A 49 55.86 6.97 -15.14
N LEU A 50 55.91 6.69 -16.45
CA LEU A 50 54.83 5.96 -17.15
C LEU A 50 54.62 4.55 -16.60
N ARG A 51 55.71 3.86 -16.25
CA ARG A 51 55.66 2.54 -15.62
C ARG A 51 54.97 2.60 -14.26
N LEU A 52 55.29 3.60 -13.42
CA LEU A 52 54.64 3.79 -12.12
C LEU A 52 53.17 4.15 -12.28
N GLN A 53 52.82 5.03 -13.22
CA GLN A 53 51.43 5.36 -13.54
C GLN A 53 50.65 4.13 -14.00
N PHE A 54 51.26 3.25 -14.80
CA PHE A 54 50.60 2.02 -15.24
C PHE A 54 50.39 1.01 -14.11
N ILE A 55 51.37 0.84 -13.21
CA ILE A 55 51.21 0.00 -12.02
C ILE A 55 50.06 0.53 -11.15
N GLU A 56 49.99 1.85 -10.96
CA GLU A 56 48.91 2.49 -10.23
C GLU A 56 47.56 2.34 -10.94
N PHE A 57 47.51 2.46 -12.26
CA PHE A 57 46.33 2.18 -13.06
C PHE A 57 45.85 0.74 -12.87
N GLU A 58 46.73 -0.27 -12.95
CA GLU A 58 46.35 -1.67 -12.72
C GLU A 58 45.82 -1.91 -11.30
N ARG A 59 46.42 -1.26 -10.29
CA ARG A 59 45.95 -1.31 -8.91
C ARG A 59 44.54 -0.74 -8.78
N VAL A 60 44.31 0.47 -9.29
CA VAL A 60 43.00 1.13 -9.22
C VAL A 60 41.95 0.37 -10.02
N VAL A 61 42.30 -0.17 -11.20
CA VAL A 61 41.41 -1.05 -11.99
C VAL A 61 40.96 -2.26 -11.18
N HIS A 62 41.89 -2.92 -10.47
CA HIS A 62 41.56 -4.09 -9.67
C HIS A 62 40.62 -3.73 -8.51
N GLU A 63 40.89 -2.62 -7.82
CA GLU A 63 40.04 -2.13 -6.71
C GLU A 63 38.64 -1.74 -7.17
N VAL A 64 38.53 -1.04 -8.31
CA VAL A 64 37.25 -0.66 -8.93
C VAL A 64 36.47 -1.90 -9.33
N LEU A 65 37.07 -2.82 -10.10
CA LEU A 65 36.39 -4.04 -10.53
C LEU A 65 35.95 -4.92 -9.36
N SER A 66 36.80 -5.08 -8.33
CA SER A 66 36.42 -5.82 -7.12
C SER A 66 35.20 -5.18 -6.46
N SER A 67 35.20 -3.85 -6.29
CA SER A 67 34.10 -3.12 -5.69
C SER A 67 32.81 -3.23 -6.50
N LEU A 68 32.90 -3.10 -7.83
CA LEU A 68 31.76 -3.25 -8.74
C LEU A 68 31.19 -4.67 -8.69
N ASN A 69 32.03 -5.70 -8.72
CA ASN A 69 31.59 -7.10 -8.64
C ASN A 69 30.88 -7.40 -7.31
N THR A 70 31.41 -6.91 -6.18
CA THR A 70 30.72 -7.04 -4.88
C THR A 70 29.36 -6.34 -4.91
N MET A 71 29.29 -5.15 -5.53
CA MET A 71 28.05 -4.38 -5.66
C MET A 71 27.02 -5.13 -6.54
N GLN A 72 27.45 -5.67 -7.68
CA GLN A 72 26.62 -6.47 -8.58
C GLN A 72 26.09 -7.73 -7.89
N HIS A 73 26.94 -8.45 -7.16
CA HIS A 73 26.54 -9.63 -6.40
C HIS A 73 25.48 -9.30 -5.33
N ASN A 74 25.73 -8.25 -4.53
CA ASN A 74 24.81 -7.82 -3.48
C ASN A 74 23.47 -7.35 -4.05
N LEU A 75 23.47 -6.62 -5.17
CA LEU A 75 22.25 -6.23 -5.87
C LEU A 75 21.48 -7.46 -6.39
N GLY A 76 22.17 -8.46 -6.93
CA GLY A 76 21.54 -9.70 -7.41
C GLY A 76 20.90 -10.49 -6.28
N GLU A 77 21.57 -10.57 -5.13
CA GLU A 77 21.01 -11.15 -3.91
C GLU A 77 19.79 -10.38 -3.41
N ILE A 78 19.84 -9.04 -3.41
CA ILE A 78 18.71 -8.22 -2.98
C ILE A 78 17.53 -8.44 -3.93
N ASN A 79 17.75 -8.31 -5.24
CA ASN A 79 16.69 -8.40 -6.26
C ASN A 79 15.96 -9.75 -6.18
N SER A 80 16.71 -10.85 -6.09
CA SER A 80 16.13 -12.20 -5.98
C SER A 80 15.38 -12.43 -4.65
N LYS A 81 15.72 -11.70 -3.59
CA LYS A 81 15.10 -11.81 -2.26
C LYS A 81 14.04 -10.76 -1.99
N ILE A 82 13.76 -9.80 -2.89
CA ILE A 82 12.66 -8.82 -2.74
C ILE A 82 11.34 -9.51 -2.36
N PRO A 83 10.92 -10.60 -3.05
CA PRO A 83 9.66 -11.26 -2.73
C PRO A 83 9.66 -11.95 -1.37
N GLN A 84 10.79 -12.04 -0.67
CA GLN A 84 10.92 -12.71 0.63
C GLN A 84 11.16 -11.72 1.77
N LYS A 85 11.16 -10.42 1.48
CA LYS A 85 11.41 -9.37 2.47
C LYS A 85 10.12 -8.82 3.05
N SER A 86 10.20 -8.36 4.29
CA SER A 86 9.14 -7.59 4.95
C SER A 86 9.08 -6.16 4.40
N LEU A 87 7.95 -5.46 4.58
CA LEU A 87 7.81 -4.07 4.14
C LEU A 87 8.94 -3.14 4.68
N PRO A 88 9.31 -3.16 5.97
CA PRO A 88 10.42 -2.33 6.46
C PRO A 88 11.75 -2.61 5.76
N GLU A 89 12.02 -3.88 5.42
CA GLU A 89 13.21 -4.26 4.67
C GLU A 89 13.15 -3.78 3.23
N ILE A 90 11.99 -3.81 2.59
CA ILE A 90 11.81 -3.30 1.22
C ILE A 90 11.98 -1.78 1.18
N LEU A 91 11.45 -1.04 2.16
CA LEU A 91 11.69 0.40 2.29
C LEU A 91 13.17 0.74 2.49
N LYS A 92 13.87 -0.07 3.30
CA LYS A 92 15.33 0.04 3.45
C LYS A 92 16.06 -0.24 2.15
N CYS A 93 15.65 -1.28 1.39
CA CYS A 93 16.20 -1.58 0.08
C CYS A 93 15.98 -0.42 -0.91
N ASN A 94 14.79 0.19 -0.92
CA ASN A 94 14.48 1.35 -1.76
C ASN A 94 15.46 2.50 -1.51
N PHE A 95 15.64 2.86 -0.24
CA PHE A 95 16.59 3.90 0.16
C PHE A 95 18.02 3.57 -0.26
N LEU A 96 18.46 2.32 -0.07
CA LEU A 96 19.81 1.88 -0.45
C LEU A 96 20.04 1.97 -1.97
N ILE A 97 19.04 1.66 -2.79
CA ILE A 97 19.14 1.77 -4.27
C ILE A 97 19.22 3.23 -4.70
N GLU A 98 18.44 4.13 -4.09
CA GLU A 98 18.54 5.57 -4.35
C GLU A 98 19.92 6.13 -4.01
N GLU A 99 20.49 5.72 -2.87
CA GLU A 99 21.86 6.10 -2.48
C GLU A 99 22.90 5.51 -3.45
N LEU A 100 22.70 4.27 -3.89
CA LEU A 100 23.59 3.63 -4.87
C LEU A 100 23.56 4.36 -6.23
N HIS A 101 22.38 4.86 -6.65
CA HIS A 101 22.24 5.66 -7.87
C HIS A 101 23.07 6.94 -7.78
N LYS A 102 23.05 7.62 -6.63
CA LYS A 102 23.86 8.84 -6.39
C LYS A 102 25.35 8.52 -6.43
N LEU A 103 25.76 7.43 -5.77
CA LEU A 103 27.16 6.99 -5.73
C LEU A 103 27.71 6.64 -7.12
N LEU A 104 26.96 5.90 -7.94
CA LEU A 104 27.40 5.50 -9.28
C LEU A 104 27.44 6.67 -10.26
N ASN A 105 26.56 7.66 -10.13
CA ASN A 105 26.57 8.85 -10.99
C ASN A 105 27.74 9.80 -10.67
N ASN A 106 28.24 9.81 -9.42
CA ASN A 106 29.30 10.70 -8.95
C ASN A 106 30.58 9.95 -8.55
N ASN A 107 30.90 8.83 -9.21
CA ASN A 107 32.03 8.00 -8.80
C ASN A 107 33.38 8.64 -9.20
N ALA A 108 34.02 9.30 -8.23
CA ALA A 108 35.31 9.95 -8.40
C ALA A 108 36.43 8.97 -8.81
N LEU A 109 36.41 7.71 -8.33
CA LEU A 109 37.44 6.72 -8.64
C LEU A 109 37.43 6.31 -10.11
N ILE A 110 36.24 6.18 -10.70
CA ILE A 110 36.10 5.85 -12.13
C ILE A 110 36.65 7.00 -12.99
N ASN A 111 36.37 8.25 -12.61
CA ASN A 111 36.91 9.42 -13.31
C ASN A 111 38.44 9.50 -13.18
N THR A 112 38.99 9.26 -11.99
CA THR A 112 40.44 9.19 -11.77
C THR A 112 41.08 8.08 -12.61
N LEU A 113 40.46 6.91 -12.69
CA LEU A 113 40.94 5.80 -13.51
C LEU A 113 40.94 6.15 -15.01
N LYS A 114 39.87 6.75 -15.53
CA LYS A 114 39.79 7.19 -16.93
C LYS A 114 40.82 8.27 -17.26
N ASN A 115 41.10 9.18 -16.32
CA ASN A 115 42.14 10.18 -16.49
C ASN A 115 43.53 9.54 -16.50
N LEU A 116 43.83 8.62 -15.57
CA LEU A 116 45.09 7.87 -15.55
C LEU A 116 45.28 7.05 -16.85
N GLY A 117 44.24 6.35 -17.30
CA GLY A 117 44.26 5.59 -18.55
C GLY A 117 44.56 6.47 -19.77
N LYS A 118 43.96 7.66 -19.81
CA LYS A 118 44.22 8.67 -20.85
C LYS A 118 45.65 9.21 -20.79
N ASP A 119 46.12 9.63 -19.62
CA ASP A 119 47.46 10.20 -19.43
C ASP A 119 48.56 9.20 -19.86
N ILE A 120 48.37 7.91 -19.57
CA ILE A 120 49.28 6.84 -19.99
C ILE A 120 49.20 6.61 -21.52
N CYS A 121 48.00 6.62 -22.10
CA CYS A 121 47.77 6.43 -23.54
C CYS A 121 48.32 7.56 -24.42
N ASP A 122 48.33 8.79 -23.90
CA ASP A 122 48.89 9.98 -24.56
C ASP A 122 50.43 9.99 -24.52
N GLY A 123 51.05 9.15 -23.69
CA GLY A 123 52.51 8.98 -23.60
C GLY A 123 53.12 8.06 -24.68
N PRO A 124 54.47 8.01 -24.78
CA PRO A 124 55.22 7.14 -25.69
C PRO A 124 55.22 5.67 -25.23
N ILE A 125 54.04 5.04 -25.20
CA ILE A 125 53.87 3.63 -24.81
C ILE A 125 53.59 2.72 -26.01
N SER A 126 53.88 1.43 -25.85
CA SER A 126 53.60 0.42 -26.88
C SER A 126 52.10 0.25 -27.14
N GLU A 127 51.74 -0.07 -28.39
CA GLU A 127 50.35 -0.35 -28.79
C GLU A 127 49.70 -1.48 -27.99
N ASN A 128 50.49 -2.47 -27.57
CA ASN A 128 50.01 -3.55 -26.71
C ASN A 128 49.55 -3.05 -25.34
N MET A 129 50.23 -2.04 -24.79
CA MET A 129 49.89 -1.45 -23.50
C MET A 129 48.62 -0.59 -23.61
N LYS A 130 48.47 0.18 -24.69
CA LYS A 130 47.24 0.93 -24.99
C LYS A 130 46.04 -0.01 -25.09
N ASN A 131 46.18 -1.09 -25.85
CA ASN A 131 45.13 -2.11 -25.98
C ASN A 131 44.76 -2.77 -24.65
N LYS A 132 45.71 -2.95 -23.71
CA LYS A 132 45.41 -3.45 -22.37
C LYS A 132 44.58 -2.45 -21.56
N ILE A 133 44.94 -1.16 -21.59
CA ILE A 133 44.21 -0.09 -20.89
C ILE A 133 42.76 -0.04 -21.40
N ILE A 134 42.59 0.05 -22.72
CA ILE A 134 41.27 0.10 -23.37
C ILE A 134 40.40 -1.09 -22.96
N LYS A 135 40.93 -2.33 -23.02
CA LYS A 135 40.19 -3.53 -22.61
C LYS A 135 39.75 -3.51 -21.14
N LYS A 136 40.56 -2.91 -20.25
CA LYS A 136 40.21 -2.79 -18.83
C LYS A 136 39.13 -1.74 -18.60
N GLU A 137 39.20 -0.62 -19.32
CA GLU A 137 38.15 0.42 -19.29
C GLU A 137 36.83 -0.11 -19.87
N GLU A 138 36.86 -0.83 -21.00
CA GLU A 138 35.69 -1.49 -21.59
C GLU A 138 35.06 -2.50 -20.63
N LEU A 139 35.87 -3.28 -19.90
CA LEU A 139 35.38 -4.22 -18.89
C LEU A 139 34.67 -3.48 -17.74
N ILE A 140 35.25 -2.38 -17.24
CA ILE A 140 34.63 -1.55 -16.20
C ILE A 140 33.30 -0.97 -16.69
N ASP A 141 33.29 -0.40 -17.89
CA ASP A 141 32.08 0.18 -18.49
C ASP A 141 30.99 -0.88 -18.70
N SER A 142 31.36 -2.09 -19.14
CA SER A 142 30.42 -3.23 -19.22
C SER A 142 29.83 -3.59 -17.85
N THR A 143 30.67 -3.74 -16.81
CA THR A 143 30.18 -4.06 -15.46
C THR A 143 29.26 -2.96 -14.91
N LEU A 144 29.55 -1.69 -15.21
CA LEU A 144 28.68 -0.58 -14.82
C LEU A 144 27.32 -0.62 -15.51
N VAL A 145 27.26 -1.00 -16.79
CA VAL A 145 26.01 -1.20 -17.52
C VAL A 145 25.20 -2.32 -16.89
N ASP A 146 25.83 -3.45 -16.56
CA ASP A 146 25.16 -4.58 -15.90
C ASP A 146 24.59 -4.19 -14.53
N ILE A 147 25.37 -3.46 -13.72
CA ILE A 147 24.91 -2.95 -12.43
C ILE A 147 23.73 -2.00 -12.60
N ARG A 148 23.78 -1.07 -13.56
CA ARG A 148 22.68 -0.13 -13.82
C ARG A 148 21.41 -0.85 -14.27
N SER A 149 21.53 -1.87 -15.13
CA SER A 149 20.40 -2.70 -15.54
C SER A 149 19.79 -3.39 -14.32
N LEU A 150 20.62 -4.05 -13.52
CA LEU A 150 20.16 -4.77 -12.33
C LEU A 150 19.51 -3.84 -11.31
N MET A 151 20.03 -2.63 -11.13
CA MET A 151 19.40 -1.61 -10.29
C MET A 151 18.04 -1.19 -10.82
N SER A 152 17.90 -0.97 -12.13
CA SER A 152 16.62 -0.63 -12.76
C SER A 152 15.58 -1.72 -12.53
N ASP A 153 15.97 -2.98 -12.73
CA ASP A 153 15.08 -4.13 -12.47
C ASP A 153 14.67 -4.22 -11.00
N THR A 154 15.63 -3.97 -10.10
CA THR A 154 15.41 -3.99 -8.65
C THR A 154 14.45 -2.86 -8.22
N ASP A 155 14.63 -1.65 -8.75
CA ASP A 155 13.75 -0.49 -8.52
C ASP A 155 12.34 -0.75 -9.05
N GLU A 156 12.19 -1.34 -10.24
CA GLU A 156 10.89 -1.70 -10.80
C GLU A 156 10.17 -2.73 -9.92
N ASN A 157 10.89 -3.74 -9.43
CA ASN A 157 10.34 -4.77 -8.54
C ASN A 157 9.89 -4.17 -7.19
N ILE A 158 10.68 -3.26 -6.61
CA ILE A 158 10.30 -2.54 -5.38
C ILE A 158 9.06 -1.68 -5.63
N LYS A 159 8.99 -0.94 -6.74
CA LYS A 159 7.83 -0.10 -7.09
C LYS A 159 6.57 -0.93 -7.25
N LYS A 160 6.63 -2.05 -7.97
CA LYS A 160 5.51 -3.00 -8.11
C LYS A 160 5.03 -3.48 -6.75
N PHE A 161 5.97 -3.86 -5.86
CA PHE A 161 5.64 -4.28 -4.51
C PHE A 161 4.92 -3.19 -3.71
N LEU A 162 5.50 -1.98 -3.66
CA LEU A 162 4.93 -0.86 -2.90
C LEU A 162 3.55 -0.44 -3.44
N GLN A 163 3.35 -0.54 -4.76
CA GLN A 163 2.04 -0.29 -5.36
C GLN A 163 0.99 -1.30 -4.88
N LEU A 164 1.28 -2.61 -4.96
CA LEU A 164 0.35 -3.65 -4.50
C LEU A 164 0.08 -3.52 -2.98
N TRP A 165 1.10 -3.17 -2.19
CA TRP A 165 0.94 -2.93 -0.76
C TRP A 165 -0.03 -1.77 -0.49
N LYS A 166 0.15 -0.66 -1.19
CA LYS A 166 -0.73 0.52 -1.08
C LYS A 166 -2.17 0.21 -1.51
N GLU A 167 -2.34 -0.57 -2.59
CA GLU A 167 -3.67 -1.02 -3.03
C GLU A 167 -4.36 -1.86 -1.94
N TYR A 168 -3.62 -2.78 -1.32
CA TYR A 168 -4.11 -3.58 -0.19
C TYR A 168 -4.48 -2.70 1.03
N GLU A 169 -3.60 -1.80 1.46
CA GLU A 169 -3.88 -0.91 2.60
C GLU A 169 -5.11 -0.04 2.36
N ASN A 170 -5.24 0.54 1.17
CA ASN A 170 -6.41 1.34 0.80
C ASN A 170 -7.69 0.49 0.83
N ALA A 171 -7.66 -0.71 0.26
CA ALA A 171 -8.81 -1.60 0.24
C ALA A 171 -9.21 -2.05 1.65
N SER A 172 -8.23 -2.43 2.48
CA SER A 172 -8.42 -2.80 3.89
C SER A 172 -8.98 -1.64 4.72
N SER A 173 -8.40 -0.45 4.60
CA SER A 173 -8.85 0.76 5.29
C SER A 173 -10.29 1.14 4.90
N ASN A 174 -10.63 1.03 3.62
CA ASN A 174 -12.00 1.29 3.15
C ASN A 174 -13.02 0.32 3.74
N VAL A 175 -12.67 -0.95 3.96
CA VAL A 175 -13.55 -1.90 4.64
C VAL A 175 -13.67 -1.56 6.13
N GLN A 176 -12.57 -1.21 6.78
CA GLN A 176 -12.58 -0.87 8.21
C GLN A 176 -13.39 0.40 8.50
N LEU A 177 -13.25 1.44 7.67
CA LEU A 177 -14.05 2.65 7.74
C LEU A 177 -15.54 2.36 7.52
N PHE A 178 -15.85 1.49 6.55
CA PHE A 178 -17.23 1.05 6.31
C PHE A 178 -17.81 0.34 7.54
N VAL A 179 -17.11 -0.66 8.10
CA VAL A 179 -17.55 -1.39 9.30
C VAL A 179 -17.76 -0.43 10.47
N SER A 180 -16.84 0.50 10.69
CA SER A 180 -16.97 1.51 11.76
C SER A 180 -18.21 2.38 11.58
N GLU A 181 -18.49 2.83 10.36
CA GLU A 181 -19.65 3.67 10.07
C GLU A 181 -20.96 2.89 10.21
N GLN A 182 -21.01 1.65 9.75
CA GLN A 182 -22.19 0.81 9.92
C GLN A 182 -22.46 0.51 11.40
N ASN A 183 -21.43 0.20 12.20
CA ASN A 183 -21.59 0.04 13.65
C ASN A 183 -22.13 1.30 14.32
N ARG A 184 -21.68 2.48 13.88
CA ARG A 184 -22.20 3.77 14.35
C ARG A 184 -23.68 3.92 14.04
N LEU A 185 -24.10 3.61 12.81
CA LEU A 185 -25.52 3.66 12.42
C LEU A 185 -26.36 2.66 13.22
N VAL A 186 -25.90 1.42 13.38
CA VAL A 186 -26.56 0.42 14.23
C VAL A 186 -26.77 0.95 15.65
N SER A 187 -25.76 1.56 16.26
CA SER A 187 -25.87 2.11 17.62
C SER A 187 -26.88 3.25 17.78
N ILE A 188 -27.14 4.01 16.71
CA ILE A 188 -28.09 5.12 16.71
C ILE A 188 -29.53 4.60 16.61
N PHE A 189 -29.74 3.56 15.80
CA PHE A 189 -31.08 3.04 15.49
C PHE A 189 -31.49 1.84 16.36
N SER A 190 -30.57 1.26 17.14
CA SER A 190 -30.86 0.22 18.13
C SER A 190 -31.48 0.75 19.43
N GLY A 191 -31.77 2.05 19.51
CA GLY A 191 -32.37 2.69 20.68
C GLY A 191 -33.87 2.40 20.85
N ASN A 192 -34.42 2.77 22.01
CA ASN A 192 -35.84 2.58 22.31
C ASN A 192 -36.72 3.28 21.27
N VAL A 193 -37.58 2.48 20.65
CA VAL A 193 -38.56 2.93 19.66
C VAL A 193 -39.64 3.76 20.36
N SER A 194 -39.67 5.06 20.10
CA SER A 194 -40.57 5.99 20.79
C SER A 194 -41.92 6.22 20.11
N ASN A 195 -42.03 5.94 18.81
CA ASN A 195 -43.28 6.05 18.05
C ASN A 195 -43.26 5.20 16.76
N ASP A 196 -44.43 5.03 16.13
CA ASP A 196 -44.61 4.20 14.93
C ASP A 196 -43.87 4.73 13.69
N GLU A 197 -43.77 6.05 13.54
CA GLU A 197 -42.99 6.67 12.45
C GLU A 197 -41.49 6.34 12.57
N TYR A 198 -40.94 6.41 13.77
CA TYR A 198 -39.55 6.06 14.06
C TYR A 198 -39.31 4.56 13.87
N LEU A 199 -40.27 3.71 14.24
CA LEU A 199 -40.18 2.27 14.00
C LEU A 199 -40.13 1.96 12.50
N ASN A 200 -41.04 2.54 11.72
CA ASN A 200 -41.08 2.39 10.27
C ASN A 200 -39.77 2.85 9.62
N TYR A 201 -39.26 4.01 10.03
CA TYR A 201 -38.00 4.54 9.55
C TYR A 201 -36.81 3.62 9.92
N SER A 202 -36.77 3.12 11.15
CA SER A 202 -35.70 2.22 11.61
C SER A 202 -35.67 0.91 10.83
N VAL A 203 -36.82 0.33 10.48
CA VAL A 203 -36.90 -0.88 9.64
C VAL A 203 -36.31 -0.62 8.26
N THR A 204 -36.70 0.46 7.59
CA THR A 204 -36.15 0.82 6.27
C THR A 204 -34.64 1.04 6.33
N VAL A 205 -34.14 1.72 7.37
CA VAL A 205 -32.70 1.90 7.57
C VAL A 205 -32.02 0.54 7.75
N PHE A 206 -32.54 -0.37 8.57
CA PHE A 206 -31.93 -1.69 8.76
C PHE A 206 -31.97 -2.57 7.50
N GLU A 207 -33.00 -2.46 6.65
CA GLU A 207 -33.04 -3.11 5.33
C GLU A 207 -31.93 -2.58 4.42
N GLU A 208 -31.77 -1.25 4.33
CA GLU A 208 -30.70 -0.62 3.56
C GLU A 208 -29.31 -1.00 4.10
N LEU A 209 -29.14 -1.04 5.42
CA LEU A 209 -27.91 -1.46 6.07
C LEU A 209 -27.56 -2.92 5.74
N SER A 210 -28.54 -3.84 5.85
CA SER A 210 -28.34 -5.27 5.53
C SER A 210 -27.91 -5.44 4.06
N GLN A 211 -28.56 -4.74 3.14
CA GLN A 211 -28.19 -4.77 1.72
C GLN A 211 -26.79 -4.20 1.47
N ASN A 212 -26.44 -3.09 2.11
CA ASN A 212 -25.12 -2.47 1.97
C ASN A 212 -24.00 -3.38 2.51
N ILE A 213 -24.23 -4.09 3.62
CA ILE A 213 -23.27 -5.04 4.19
C ILE A 213 -23.05 -6.21 3.22
N ARG A 214 -24.12 -6.77 2.64
CA ARG A 214 -24.00 -7.85 1.62
C ARG A 214 -23.21 -7.40 0.41
N ASN A 215 -23.54 -6.24 -0.15
CA ASN A 215 -22.79 -5.65 -1.27
C ASN A 215 -21.31 -5.46 -0.91
N LYS A 216 -21.00 -5.03 0.32
CA LYS A 216 -19.61 -4.84 0.76
C LYS A 216 -18.86 -6.15 0.95
N LYS A 217 -19.56 -7.20 1.41
CA LYS A 217 -19.03 -8.56 1.53
C LYS A 217 -18.67 -9.14 0.16
N ASP A 218 -19.47 -8.86 -0.86
CA ASP A 218 -19.14 -9.21 -2.24
C ASP A 218 -17.90 -8.43 -2.73
N MET A 219 -17.77 -7.14 -2.36
CA MET A 219 -16.55 -6.37 -2.64
C MET A 219 -15.31 -6.82 -1.83
N MET A 220 -15.48 -7.62 -0.77
CA MET A 220 -14.37 -8.23 -0.01
C MET A 220 -13.55 -9.17 -0.90
N GLU A 221 -14.13 -9.64 -2.01
CA GLU A 221 -13.44 -10.38 -3.07
C GLU A 221 -12.26 -9.58 -3.65
N VAL A 222 -12.39 -8.25 -3.81
CA VAL A 222 -11.30 -7.39 -4.29
C VAL A 222 -10.13 -7.37 -3.30
N VAL A 223 -10.42 -7.35 -1.99
CA VAL A 223 -9.39 -7.43 -0.94
C VAL A 223 -8.74 -8.80 -0.95
N ASN A 224 -9.51 -9.87 -1.14
CA ASN A 224 -9.00 -11.23 -1.24
C ASN A 224 -8.12 -11.43 -2.48
N VAL A 225 -8.54 -10.93 -3.64
CA VAL A 225 -7.76 -11.02 -4.90
C VAL A 225 -6.47 -10.21 -4.81
N THR A 226 -6.54 -8.96 -4.34
CA THR A 226 -5.33 -8.13 -4.15
C THR A 226 -4.40 -8.73 -3.11
N SER A 227 -4.93 -9.26 -2.00
CA SER A 227 -4.12 -9.98 -1.01
C SER A 227 -3.46 -11.23 -1.57
N SER A 228 -4.13 -11.96 -2.46
CA SER A 228 -3.59 -13.20 -3.07
C SER A 228 -2.46 -12.87 -4.05
N LYS A 229 -2.65 -11.86 -4.90
CA LYS A 229 -1.60 -11.33 -5.78
C LYS A 229 -0.42 -10.77 -4.99
N LEU A 230 -0.70 -10.08 -3.88
CA LEU A 230 0.34 -9.58 -3.00
C LEU A 230 1.10 -10.78 -2.41
N LYS A 231 0.43 -11.79 -1.84
CA LYS A 231 1.01 -13.04 -1.30
C LYS A 231 1.86 -13.84 -2.29
N GLU A 232 1.62 -13.75 -3.59
CA GLU A 232 2.52 -14.37 -4.59
C GLU A 232 3.90 -13.68 -4.63
N ASN A 233 4.00 -12.47 -4.09
CA ASN A 233 5.14 -11.56 -4.20
C ASN A 233 5.70 -11.08 -2.84
N ILE A 234 5.33 -11.69 -1.71
CA ILE A 234 5.83 -11.30 -0.37
C ILE A 234 6.34 -12.46 0.47
N SER A 235 7.09 -12.08 1.52
CA SER A 235 7.53 -12.99 2.57
C SER A 235 6.35 -13.62 3.29
N LYS A 236 6.59 -14.83 3.82
CA LYS A 236 5.63 -15.55 4.65
C LYS A 236 5.18 -14.75 5.88
N ASP A 237 6.03 -13.87 6.42
CA ASP A 237 5.68 -13.06 7.60
C ASP A 237 4.61 -12.02 7.25
N CYS A 238 4.70 -11.39 6.08
CA CYS A 238 3.65 -10.51 5.58
C CYS A 238 2.34 -11.28 5.30
N HIS A 239 2.40 -12.57 4.95
CA HIS A 239 1.19 -13.37 4.75
C HIS A 239 0.43 -13.56 6.05
N ILE A 240 1.13 -13.74 7.17
CA ILE A 240 0.51 -13.90 8.49
C ILE A 240 -0.28 -12.64 8.83
N ILE A 241 0.35 -11.46 8.74
CA ILE A 241 -0.30 -10.17 9.05
C ILE A 241 -1.51 -9.94 8.14
N ILE A 242 -1.36 -10.18 6.83
CA ILE A 242 -2.47 -10.02 5.88
C ILE A 242 -3.62 -10.99 6.18
N ASN A 243 -3.32 -12.24 6.52
CA ASN A 243 -4.34 -13.23 6.87
C ASN A 243 -5.05 -12.87 8.17
N GLU A 244 -4.32 -12.44 9.20
CA GLU A 244 -4.90 -11.98 10.47
C GLU A 244 -5.85 -10.80 10.24
N ASN A 245 -5.41 -9.80 9.45
CA ASN A 245 -6.26 -8.67 9.09
C ASN A 245 -7.49 -9.07 8.28
N LEU A 246 -7.34 -9.94 7.26
CA LEU A 246 -8.47 -10.43 6.46
C LEU A 246 -9.47 -11.21 7.30
N ASN A 247 -8.98 -12.10 8.17
CA ASN A 247 -9.82 -12.88 9.07
C ASN A 247 -10.57 -11.97 10.04
N SER A 248 -9.89 -10.96 10.59
CA SER A 248 -10.49 -9.95 11.47
C SER A 248 -11.59 -9.16 10.77
N LEU A 249 -11.32 -8.62 9.57
CA LEU A 249 -12.32 -7.87 8.80
C LEU A 249 -13.51 -8.74 8.38
N THR A 250 -13.25 -10.00 8.00
CA THR A 250 -14.30 -10.95 7.64
C THR A 250 -15.19 -11.28 8.84
N LEU A 251 -14.58 -11.47 10.01
CA LEU A 251 -15.31 -11.71 11.26
C LEU A 251 -16.17 -10.50 11.63
N GLN A 252 -15.60 -9.30 11.62
CA GLN A 252 -16.32 -8.06 11.92
C GLN A 252 -17.51 -7.82 10.99
N LEU A 253 -17.35 -8.05 9.68
CA LEU A 253 -18.46 -7.95 8.73
C LEU A 253 -19.56 -8.99 9.01
N SER A 254 -19.17 -10.23 9.35
CA SER A 254 -20.15 -11.27 9.68
C SER A 254 -20.89 -11.01 10.99
N GLU A 255 -20.22 -10.45 12.00
CA GLU A 255 -20.86 -10.06 13.27
C GLU A 255 -21.82 -8.89 13.07
N LEU A 256 -21.41 -7.89 12.29
CA LEU A 256 -22.23 -6.76 11.92
C LEU A 256 -23.49 -7.19 11.14
N GLU A 257 -23.34 -8.08 10.15
CA GLU A 257 -24.46 -8.66 9.38
C GLU A 257 -25.47 -9.33 10.33
N LYS A 258 -25.00 -10.20 11.24
CA LYS A 258 -25.85 -10.85 12.23
C LYS A 258 -26.56 -9.86 13.15
N SER A 259 -25.87 -8.81 13.58
CA SER A 259 -26.45 -7.79 14.46
C SER A 259 -27.55 -6.99 13.74
N VAL A 260 -27.32 -6.60 12.49
CA VAL A 260 -28.30 -5.87 11.68
C VAL A 260 -29.50 -6.75 11.37
N ASP A 261 -29.28 -8.00 10.95
CA ASP A 261 -30.37 -8.93 10.64
C ASP A 261 -31.22 -9.26 11.90
N HIS A 262 -30.58 -9.35 13.07
CA HIS A 262 -31.29 -9.53 14.34
C HIS A 262 -32.18 -8.33 14.68
N LEU A 263 -31.64 -7.11 14.62
CA LEU A 263 -32.38 -5.88 14.90
C LEU A 263 -33.50 -5.64 13.88
N LEU A 264 -33.25 -5.95 12.61
CA LEU A 264 -34.26 -5.89 11.56
C LEU A 264 -35.44 -6.82 11.87
N ALA A 265 -35.16 -8.06 12.28
CA ALA A 265 -36.19 -9.02 12.66
C ALA A 265 -36.98 -8.56 13.89
N GLU A 266 -36.30 -8.04 14.92
CA GLU A 266 -36.92 -7.52 16.14
C GLU A 266 -37.83 -6.33 15.85
N HIS A 267 -37.35 -5.32 15.11
CA HIS A 267 -38.12 -4.14 14.77
C HIS A 267 -39.30 -4.47 13.82
N THR A 268 -39.12 -5.43 12.91
CA THR A 268 -40.20 -5.91 12.04
C THR A 268 -41.29 -6.61 12.85
N SER A 269 -40.91 -7.44 13.84
CA SER A 269 -41.85 -8.09 14.74
C SER A 269 -42.62 -7.05 15.58
N LEU A 270 -41.89 -6.10 16.18
CA LEU A 270 -42.50 -5.04 16.99
C LEU A 270 -43.49 -4.20 16.17
N LYS A 271 -43.17 -3.95 14.90
CA LYS A 271 -44.04 -3.23 13.97
C LYS A 271 -45.34 -3.99 13.69
N ALA A 272 -45.25 -5.31 13.51
CA ALA A 272 -46.43 -6.15 13.35
C ALA A 272 -47.31 -6.11 14.61
N ASP A 273 -46.71 -6.28 15.79
CA ASP A 273 -47.42 -6.26 17.08
C ASP A 273 -48.12 -4.91 17.34
N LEU A 274 -47.46 -3.79 17.03
CA LEU A 274 -48.03 -2.44 17.13
C LEU A 274 -49.19 -2.24 16.15
N SER A 275 -49.05 -2.69 14.91
CA SER A 275 -50.13 -2.63 13.91
C SER A 275 -51.36 -3.41 14.39
N ASP A 276 -51.17 -4.62 14.89
CA ASP A 276 -52.25 -5.47 15.41
C ASP A 276 -52.92 -4.85 16.65
N TYR A 277 -52.13 -4.24 17.54
CA TYR A 277 -52.64 -3.50 18.68
C TYR A 277 -53.49 -2.30 18.25
N TYR A 278 -53.01 -1.46 17.33
CA TYR A 278 -53.76 -0.29 16.86
C TYR A 278 -55.05 -0.68 16.13
N GLN A 279 -55.02 -1.73 15.30
CA GLN A 279 -56.22 -2.25 14.66
C GLN A 279 -57.25 -2.75 15.68
N SER A 280 -56.79 -3.54 16.67
CA SER A 280 -57.65 -4.06 17.74
C SER A 280 -58.22 -2.95 18.61
N HIS A 281 -57.40 -1.97 18.98
CA HIS A 281 -57.82 -0.81 19.78
C HIS A 281 -58.81 0.07 19.01
N HIS A 282 -58.58 0.30 17.72
CA HIS A 282 -59.51 1.04 16.87
C HIS A 282 -60.87 0.33 16.81
N ALA A 283 -60.89 -0.98 16.52
CA ALA A 283 -62.11 -1.77 16.48
C ALA A 283 -62.86 -1.74 17.83
N LEU A 284 -62.14 -1.85 18.95
CA LEU A 284 -62.72 -1.73 20.28
C LEU A 284 -63.29 -0.33 20.55
N THR A 285 -62.56 0.73 20.18
CA THR A 285 -62.99 2.12 20.36
C THR A 285 -64.24 2.43 19.55
N GLU A 286 -64.30 1.94 18.31
CA GLU A 286 -65.47 2.04 17.44
C GLU A 286 -66.66 1.27 18.03
N TRP A 287 -66.44 0.04 18.52
CA TRP A 287 -67.47 -0.75 19.19
C TRP A 287 -68.01 -0.06 20.45
N ILE A 288 -67.13 0.45 21.32
CA ILE A 288 -67.52 1.20 22.53
C ILE A 288 -68.32 2.45 22.14
N SER A 289 -67.88 3.19 21.13
CA SER A 289 -68.58 4.39 20.65
C SER A 289 -69.98 4.03 20.13
N ASN A 290 -70.10 2.96 19.34
CA ASN A 290 -71.38 2.47 18.83
C ASN A 290 -72.31 2.03 19.98
N LYS A 291 -71.78 1.33 20.99
CA LYS A 291 -72.56 0.93 22.18
C LYS A 291 -72.97 2.12 23.03
N HIS A 292 -72.12 3.13 23.16
CA HIS A 292 -72.48 4.37 23.83
C HIS A 292 -73.64 5.08 23.11
N VAL A 293 -73.59 5.19 21.78
CA VAL A 293 -74.68 5.75 20.97
C VAL A 293 -75.97 4.95 21.15
N GLU A 294 -75.90 3.62 21.10
CA GLU A 294 -77.06 2.74 21.31
C GLU A 294 -77.68 2.95 22.71
N VAL A 295 -76.88 2.94 23.76
CA VAL A 295 -77.35 3.18 25.14
C VAL A 295 -77.94 4.58 25.31
N CYS A 296 -77.30 5.61 24.75
CA CYS A 296 -77.81 6.97 24.79
C CYS A 296 -79.14 7.11 24.03
N SER A 297 -79.34 6.36 22.94
CA SER A 297 -80.61 6.35 22.19
C SER A 297 -81.78 5.73 22.96
N LEU A 298 -81.50 4.89 23.97
CA LEU A 298 -82.51 4.30 24.86
C LEU A 298 -82.91 5.22 26.02
N GLN A 299 -82.11 6.23 26.36
CA GLN A 299 -82.42 7.16 27.44
C GLN A 299 -83.72 7.94 27.23
N PRO A 300 -84.04 8.49 26.04
CA PRO A 300 -85.32 9.12 25.76
C PRO A 300 -86.51 8.16 25.94
N PHE A 301 -86.37 6.90 25.51
CA PHE A 301 -87.42 5.90 25.68
C PHE A 301 -87.66 5.58 27.17
N LYS A 302 -86.58 5.39 27.94
CA LYS A 302 -86.66 5.21 29.40
C LYS A 302 -87.35 6.39 30.08
N LEU A 303 -86.99 7.62 29.70
CA LEU A 303 -87.61 8.84 30.24
C LEU A 303 -89.12 8.85 29.94
N ARG A 304 -89.50 8.52 28.70
CA ARG A 304 -90.90 8.49 28.28
C ARG A 304 -91.73 7.43 29.00
N VAL A 305 -91.14 6.26 29.28
CA VAL A 305 -91.78 5.20 30.09
C VAL A 305 -91.99 5.68 31.53
N LEU A 306 -91.00 6.37 32.13
CA LEU A 306 -91.14 6.94 33.46
C LEU A 306 -92.23 8.02 33.51
N GLU A 307 -92.26 8.93 32.54
CA GLU A 307 -93.33 9.94 32.39
C GLU A 307 -94.72 9.28 32.31
N LEU A 308 -94.86 8.21 31.52
CA LEU A 308 -96.13 7.48 31.39
C LEU A 308 -96.55 6.83 32.71
N LEU A 309 -95.62 6.19 33.41
CA LEU A 309 -95.88 5.56 34.72
C LEU A 309 -96.30 6.60 35.77
N GLU A 310 -95.68 7.79 35.75
CA GLU A 310 -96.04 8.90 36.63
C GLU A 310 -97.47 9.37 36.36
N VAL A 311 -97.83 9.60 35.10
CA VAL A 311 -99.20 9.96 34.69
C VAL A 311 -100.21 8.89 35.11
N MET A 312 -99.93 7.59 34.87
CA MET A 312 -100.81 6.50 35.28
C MET A 312 -100.98 6.44 36.81
N THR A 313 -99.92 6.74 37.56
CA THR A 313 -99.96 6.77 39.03
C THR A 313 -100.79 7.95 39.53
N GLU A 314 -100.64 9.14 38.93
CA GLU A 314 -101.47 10.32 39.23
C GLU A 314 -102.95 10.09 38.89
N GLU A 315 -103.25 9.49 37.75
CA GLU A 315 -104.63 9.13 37.36
C GLU A 315 -105.23 8.10 38.31
N SER A 316 -104.47 7.08 38.70
CA SER A 316 -104.90 6.07 39.69
C SER A 316 -105.23 6.73 41.03
N ASN A 317 -104.34 7.58 41.55
CA ASN A 317 -104.58 8.33 42.79
C ASN A 317 -105.81 9.26 42.67
N THR A 318 -106.01 9.88 41.51
CA THR A 318 -107.18 10.74 41.26
C THR A 318 -108.48 9.93 41.24
N TYR A 319 -108.47 8.74 40.65
CA TYR A 319 -109.59 7.80 40.71
C TYR A 319 -109.86 7.31 42.13
N GLU A 320 -108.82 6.92 42.87
CA GLU A 320 -108.91 6.45 44.25
C GLU A 320 -109.49 7.53 45.18
N ASN A 321 -109.11 8.80 44.97
CA ASN A 321 -109.67 9.95 45.69
C ASN A 321 -111.10 10.33 45.26
N ARG A 322 -111.49 10.04 44.01
CA ARG A 322 -112.86 10.30 43.50
C ARG A 322 -113.82 9.16 43.80
N LEU A 323 -113.34 7.94 44.01
CA LEU A 323 -114.14 6.74 44.24
C LEU A 323 -115.12 6.88 45.44
N PRO A 324 -114.72 7.44 46.59
CA PRO A 324 -115.65 7.67 47.72
C PRO A 324 -116.80 8.62 47.36
N SER A 325 -116.51 9.67 46.58
CA SER A 325 -117.52 10.64 46.14
C SER A 325 -118.47 10.10 45.06
N LEU A 326 -118.01 9.15 44.25
CA LEU A 326 -118.81 8.46 43.25
C LEU A 326 -119.69 7.36 43.87
N LEU A 327 -119.15 6.59 44.82
CA LEU A 327 -119.91 5.60 45.59
C LEU A 327 -120.99 6.27 46.44
N ALA A 328 -120.70 7.40 47.07
CA ALA A 328 -121.69 8.19 47.83
C ALA A 328 -122.83 8.76 46.97
N LYS A 329 -122.66 8.88 45.65
CA LYS A 329 -123.73 9.28 44.70
C LYS A 329 -124.59 8.11 44.22
N TYR A 330 -124.18 6.87 44.46
CA TYR A 330 -124.89 5.66 44.04
C TYR A 330 -125.74 5.07 45.17
N ASP A 331 -125.35 5.33 46.43
CA ASP A 331 -126.10 4.96 47.64
C ASP A 331 -127.18 5.98 48.05
N ALA A 332 -127.27 7.13 47.36
CA ALA A 332 -128.30 8.17 47.51
C ALA A 332 -129.28 8.13 46.33
#